data_AF-A0A847X919-F1
#
_entry.id   AF-A0A847X919-F1
#
_cell.length_a   1.000
_cell.length_b   1.000
_cell.length_c   1.000
_cell.angle_alpha   90.00
_cell.angle_beta   90.00
_cell.angle_gamma   90.00
#
_symmetry.space_group_name_H-M   'P 1'
#
loop_
_entity.id
_entity.type
_entity.pdbx_description
1 polymer ?
#
loop_
_entity_poly.entity_id
_entity_poly.type
_entity_poly.pdbx_seq_one_letter_code
_entity_poly.pdbx_strand_id
1 'polypeptide(L)'
;LTYSDIAREYLLREGIPADRVIKTGSPMYEVLHKQMDKIHASSILNELGLENKQYFVVSAHREENINNPKMFNKLIGSLNLIAETYDMPLLLSTHPRTRKMLESSGLKLDDRIIQSKPLGFIDYNKLQMHAKAVLSDSGTISEEASILGFKALNLREAHERPEAMEEASVMMVGLNENRILQALKVLETQTTETLRLPSDYNMPNVSEKVLRIIISYTDYVNRTVWSK
;
A
#
# COMPACT_ATOMS: atom_id res chain seq x y z
N LEU A 1 6.57 13.49 14.70
CA LEU A 1 5.16 13.02 14.69
C LEU A 1 5.18 11.58 14.24
N THR A 2 4.42 10.68 14.88
CA THR A 2 4.38 9.25 14.52
C THR A 2 2.96 8.79 14.23
N TYR A 3 2.80 7.75 13.42
CA TYR A 3 1.47 7.20 13.13
C TYR A 3 1.04 6.24 14.22
N SER A 4 1.92 5.32 14.64
CA SER A 4 1.57 4.29 15.60
C SER A 4 2.23 4.46 16.97
N ASP A 5 1.69 3.75 17.96
CA ASP A 5 2.35 3.60 19.27
C ASP A 5 3.69 2.89 19.11
N ILE A 6 3.79 1.90 18.23
CA ILE A 6 5.04 1.18 17.95
C ILE A 6 6.11 2.15 17.40
N ALA A 7 5.74 2.99 16.43
CA ALA A 7 6.66 4.01 15.92
C ALA A 7 7.06 5.03 16.99
N ARG A 8 6.14 5.38 17.91
CA ARG A 8 6.46 6.23 19.07
C ARG A 8 7.49 5.54 19.97
N GLU A 9 7.32 4.25 20.28
CA GLU A 9 8.26 3.49 21.10
C GLU A 9 9.66 3.42 20.50
N TYR A 10 9.79 3.27 19.18
CA TYR A 10 11.09 3.29 18.52
C TYR A 10 11.83 4.61 18.77
N LEU A 11 11.17 5.75 18.58
CA LEU A 11 11.78 7.06 18.84
C LEU A 11 12.16 7.26 20.32
N LEU A 12 11.35 6.76 21.24
CA LEU A 12 11.67 6.81 22.68
C LEU A 12 12.91 5.96 23.01
N ARG A 13 13.06 4.79 22.40
CA ARG A 13 14.23 3.91 22.57
C ARG A 13 15.50 4.52 21.97
N GLU A 14 15.37 5.34 20.94
CA GLU A 14 16.48 6.13 20.36
C GLU A 14 16.86 7.35 21.21
N GLY A 15 16.17 7.59 22.33
CA GLY A 15 16.48 8.67 23.26
C GLY A 15 15.81 10.01 22.93
N ILE A 16 14.82 10.02 22.03
CA ILE A 16 14.06 11.24 21.75
C ILE A 16 13.15 11.57 22.94
N PRO A 17 13.15 12.82 23.45
CA PRO A 17 12.30 13.22 24.57
C PRO A 17 10.81 12.98 24.30
N ALA A 18 10.12 12.36 25.25
CA ALA A 18 8.72 11.93 25.09
C ALA A 18 7.73 13.08 24.87
N ASP A 19 8.01 14.25 25.44
CA ASP A 19 7.26 15.49 25.23
C ASP A 19 7.35 15.99 23.78
N ARG A 20 8.37 15.56 23.02
CA ARG A 20 8.57 15.92 21.60
C ARG A 20 8.08 14.85 20.63
N VAL A 21 7.61 13.71 21.14
CA VAL A 21 7.07 12.61 20.33
C VAL A 21 5.57 12.52 20.48
N ILE A 22 4.86 13.07 19.50
CA ILE A 22 3.39 13.09 19.46
C ILE A 22 2.89 12.12 18.40
N LYS A 23 2.06 11.17 18.82
CA LYS A 23 1.34 10.24 17.93
C LYS A 23 0.18 10.97 17.27
N THR A 24 0.19 11.09 15.95
CA THR A 24 -0.92 11.66 15.16
C THR A 24 -1.92 10.59 14.74
N GLY A 25 -1.45 9.39 14.42
CA GLY A 25 -2.18 8.43 13.59
C GLY A 25 -1.91 8.64 12.11
N SER A 26 -2.37 7.69 11.29
CA SER A 26 -2.30 7.81 9.83
C SER A 26 -3.27 8.87 9.31
N PRO A 27 -2.83 9.80 8.44
CA PRO A 27 -3.74 10.73 7.75
C PRO A 27 -4.57 10.04 6.67
N MET A 28 -4.23 8.81 6.27
CA MET A 28 -4.87 8.14 5.13
C MET A 28 -6.35 7.90 5.35
N TYR A 29 -6.80 7.69 6.59
CA TYR A 29 -8.21 7.53 6.88
C TYR A 29 -9.01 8.79 6.55
N GLU A 30 -8.56 9.95 7.04
CA GLU A 30 -9.15 11.24 6.71
C GLU A 30 -9.15 11.51 5.19
N VAL A 31 -8.02 11.25 4.51
CA VAL A 31 -7.87 11.48 3.06
C VAL A 31 -8.81 10.59 2.25
N LEU A 32 -8.85 9.29 2.55
CA LEU A 32 -9.67 8.31 1.84
C LEU A 32 -11.15 8.58 2.05
N HIS A 33 -11.58 8.82 3.28
CA HIS A 33 -12.98 9.10 3.59
C HIS A 33 -13.45 10.41 2.92
N LYS A 34 -12.59 11.44 2.88
CA LYS A 34 -12.90 12.71 2.18
C LYS A 34 -13.06 12.55 0.67
N GLN A 35 -12.43 11.54 0.06
CA GLN A 35 -12.54 11.28 -1.38
C GLN A 35 -13.47 10.10 -1.72
N MET A 36 -14.10 9.47 -0.73
CA MET A 36 -14.84 8.21 -0.89
C MET A 36 -15.93 8.28 -1.96
N ASP A 37 -16.72 9.36 -1.96
CA ASP A 37 -17.79 9.56 -2.96
C ASP A 37 -17.24 9.62 -4.39
N LYS A 38 -16.11 10.30 -4.58
CA LYS A 38 -15.44 10.39 -5.88
C LYS A 38 -14.83 9.05 -6.29
N ILE A 39 -14.25 8.33 -5.34
CA ILE A 39 -13.74 6.97 -5.56
C ILE A 39 -14.88 6.11 -6.06
N HIS A 40 -16.01 6.05 -5.33
CA HIS A 40 -17.17 5.27 -5.74
C HIS A 40 -17.73 5.66 -7.10
N ALA A 41 -17.74 6.96 -7.44
CA ALA A 41 -18.23 7.49 -8.71
C ALA A 41 -17.29 7.28 -9.92
N SER A 42 -16.04 6.83 -9.71
CA SER A 42 -15.11 6.59 -10.81
C SER A 42 -15.61 5.51 -11.78
N SER A 43 -15.51 5.80 -13.08
CA SER A 43 -15.87 4.93 -14.21
C SER A 43 -14.75 4.01 -14.69
N ILE A 44 -13.59 4.03 -14.03
CA ILE A 44 -12.36 3.38 -14.52
C ILE A 44 -12.51 1.88 -14.83
N LEU A 45 -13.36 1.15 -14.07
CA LEU A 45 -13.64 -0.26 -14.37
C LEU A 45 -14.25 -0.43 -15.77
N ASN A 46 -15.21 0.41 -16.13
CA ASN A 46 -15.86 0.36 -17.44
C ASN A 46 -14.90 0.80 -18.54
N GLU A 47 -14.09 1.83 -18.29
CA GLU A 47 -13.10 2.33 -19.25
C GLU A 47 -12.04 1.29 -19.60
N LEU A 48 -11.66 0.45 -18.63
CA LEU A 48 -10.71 -0.64 -18.80
C LEU A 48 -11.35 -2.00 -19.13
N GLY A 49 -12.69 -2.09 -19.18
CA GLY A 49 -13.41 -3.34 -19.39
C GLY A 49 -13.18 -4.39 -18.29
N LEU A 50 -12.98 -3.94 -17.05
CA LEU A 50 -12.69 -4.79 -15.89
C LEU A 50 -13.93 -5.03 -15.03
N GLU A 51 -14.15 -6.28 -14.64
CA GLU A 51 -15.28 -6.68 -13.79
C GLU A 51 -14.90 -6.83 -12.32
N ASN A 52 -15.84 -6.57 -11.42
CA ASN A 52 -15.61 -6.64 -9.97
C ASN A 52 -15.11 -8.05 -9.55
N LYS A 53 -13.99 -8.09 -8.83
CA LYS A 53 -13.28 -9.29 -8.36
C LYS A 53 -12.81 -10.23 -9.48
N GLN A 54 -12.79 -9.75 -10.73
CA GLN A 54 -12.34 -10.51 -11.90
C GLN A 54 -10.99 -10.03 -12.46
N TYR A 55 -10.15 -9.37 -11.65
CA TYR A 55 -8.80 -8.97 -12.03
C TYR A 55 -7.89 -8.76 -10.80
N PHE A 56 -6.59 -8.71 -11.02
CA PHE A 56 -5.59 -8.31 -10.04
C PHE A 56 -5.09 -6.89 -10.33
N VAL A 57 -4.67 -6.18 -9.29
CA VAL A 57 -3.95 -4.90 -9.43
C VAL A 57 -2.55 -5.07 -8.90
N VAL A 58 -1.57 -4.64 -9.68
CA VAL A 58 -0.17 -4.73 -9.32
C VAL A 58 0.50 -3.36 -9.40
N SER A 59 1.16 -2.99 -8.31
CA SER A 59 2.05 -1.83 -8.26
C SER A 59 3.44 -2.26 -7.81
N ALA A 60 4.40 -2.09 -8.71
CA ALA A 60 5.80 -2.37 -8.45
C ALA A 60 6.62 -1.20 -9.01
N HIS A 61 7.07 -0.31 -8.14
CA HIS A 61 7.78 0.91 -8.52
C HIS A 61 9.09 1.13 -7.76
N ARG A 62 9.41 0.29 -6.78
CA ARG A 62 10.62 0.48 -5.96
C ARG A 62 11.90 0.07 -6.68
N GLU A 63 12.96 0.83 -6.39
CA GLU A 63 14.26 0.69 -7.05
C GLU A 63 14.88 -0.68 -6.80
N GLU A 64 14.75 -1.21 -5.58
CA GLU A 64 15.26 -2.53 -5.19
C GLU A 64 14.66 -3.68 -6.02
N ASN A 65 13.40 -3.54 -6.44
CA ASN A 65 12.69 -4.54 -7.25
C ASN A 65 12.98 -4.36 -8.74
N ILE A 66 13.11 -3.12 -9.21
CA ILE A 66 13.24 -2.81 -10.65
C ILE A 66 14.69 -2.84 -11.12
N ASN A 67 15.63 -2.27 -10.36
CA ASN A 67 17.01 -2.08 -10.83
C ASN A 67 17.87 -3.33 -10.72
N ASN A 68 17.45 -4.31 -9.92
CA ASN A 68 18.14 -5.57 -9.79
C ASN A 68 17.55 -6.57 -10.81
N PRO A 69 18.29 -6.98 -11.86
CA PRO A 69 17.77 -7.88 -12.88
C PRO A 69 17.24 -9.20 -12.31
N LYS A 70 17.84 -9.70 -11.21
CA LYS A 70 17.36 -10.91 -10.55
C LYS A 70 15.99 -10.70 -9.91
N MET A 71 15.76 -9.54 -9.26
CA MET A 71 14.47 -9.24 -8.64
C MET A 71 13.42 -8.92 -9.69
N PHE A 72 13.79 -8.20 -10.74
CA PHE A 72 12.90 -7.93 -11.86
C PHE A 72 12.43 -9.23 -12.55
N ASN A 73 13.35 -10.17 -12.81
CA ASN A 73 13.00 -11.50 -13.33
C ASN A 73 12.03 -12.25 -12.41
N LYS A 74 12.24 -12.22 -11.09
CA LYS A 74 11.33 -12.85 -10.11
C LYS A 74 9.96 -12.18 -10.10
N LEU A 75 9.91 -10.85 -10.17
CA LEU A 75 8.67 -10.10 -10.23
C LEU A 75 7.88 -10.53 -11.47
N ILE A 76 8.47 -10.43 -12.66
CA ILE A 76 7.81 -10.79 -13.92
C ILE A 76 7.37 -12.26 -13.93
N GLY A 77 8.24 -13.18 -13.48
CA GLY A 77 7.90 -14.60 -13.33
C GLY A 77 6.69 -14.82 -12.42
N SER A 78 6.67 -14.14 -11.27
CA SER A 78 5.53 -14.21 -10.34
C SER A 78 4.24 -13.64 -10.96
N LEU A 79 4.31 -12.54 -11.71
CA LEU A 79 3.13 -11.97 -12.37
C LEU A 79 2.57 -12.89 -13.45
N ASN A 80 3.44 -13.46 -14.29
CA ASN A 80 3.03 -14.43 -15.31
C ASN A 80 2.40 -15.67 -14.65
N LEU A 81 3.02 -16.21 -13.60
CA LEU A 81 2.49 -17.35 -12.88
C LEU A 81 1.09 -17.08 -12.30
N ILE A 82 0.85 -15.90 -11.75
CA ILE A 82 -0.48 -15.52 -11.24
C ILE A 82 -1.50 -15.43 -12.38
N ALA A 83 -1.14 -14.76 -13.47
CA ALA A 83 -2.01 -14.61 -14.65
C ALA A 83 -2.40 -15.97 -15.24
N GLU A 84 -1.44 -16.89 -15.36
CA GLU A 84 -1.66 -18.27 -15.83
C GLU A 84 -2.49 -19.10 -14.85
N THR A 85 -2.16 -19.05 -13.55
CA THR A 85 -2.82 -19.89 -12.53
C THR A 85 -4.28 -19.52 -12.33
N TYR A 86 -4.59 -18.22 -12.35
CA TYR A 86 -5.95 -17.73 -12.13
C TYR A 86 -6.75 -17.53 -13.41
N ASP A 87 -6.10 -17.52 -14.58
CA ASP A 87 -6.69 -17.21 -15.89
C ASP A 87 -7.47 -15.89 -15.88
N MET A 88 -6.86 -14.84 -15.32
CA MET A 88 -7.52 -13.55 -15.09
C MET A 88 -6.63 -12.36 -15.49
N PRO A 89 -7.22 -11.22 -15.90
CA PRO A 89 -6.48 -10.00 -16.15
C PRO A 89 -5.67 -9.53 -14.94
N LEU A 90 -4.46 -9.06 -15.19
CA LEU A 90 -3.59 -8.45 -14.20
C LEU A 90 -3.20 -7.05 -14.65
N LEU A 91 -3.72 -6.04 -13.96
CA LEU A 91 -3.45 -4.65 -14.24
C LEU A 91 -2.12 -4.23 -13.59
N LEU A 92 -1.07 -4.13 -14.38
CA LEU A 92 0.24 -3.66 -13.94
C LEU A 92 0.32 -2.15 -14.13
N SER A 93 0.36 -1.39 -13.02
CA SER A 93 0.65 0.05 -13.07
C SER A 93 2.14 0.25 -13.38
N THR A 94 2.47 0.38 -14.66
CA THR A 94 3.85 0.55 -15.12
C THR A 94 4.30 2.00 -15.01
N HIS A 95 5.28 2.25 -14.14
CA HIS A 95 6.09 3.47 -14.23
C HIS A 95 6.95 3.43 -15.51
N PRO A 96 7.27 4.57 -16.16
CA PRO A 96 8.13 4.60 -17.35
C PRO A 96 9.45 3.84 -17.20
N ARG A 97 9.99 3.75 -15.99
CA ARG A 97 11.20 2.99 -15.66
C ARG A 97 11.00 1.48 -15.80
N THR A 98 9.91 0.94 -15.26
CA THR A 98 9.55 -0.49 -15.35
C THR A 98 9.38 -0.91 -16.81
N ARG A 99 8.75 -0.06 -17.62
CA ARG A 99 8.58 -0.30 -19.06
C ARG A 99 9.92 -0.41 -19.79
N LYS A 100 10.83 0.54 -19.57
CA LYS A 100 12.19 0.50 -20.15
C LYS A 100 12.95 -0.76 -19.74
N MET A 101 12.84 -1.17 -18.48
CA MET A 101 13.50 -2.39 -18.00
C MET A 101 12.94 -3.62 -18.71
N LEU A 102 11.61 -3.70 -18.86
CA LEU A 102 10.94 -4.77 -19.59
C LEU A 102 11.45 -4.86 -21.04
N GLU A 103 11.46 -3.73 -21.75
CA GLU A 103 12.00 -3.61 -23.12
C GLU A 103 13.45 -4.08 -23.22
N SER A 104 14.31 -3.71 -22.27
CA SER A 104 15.73 -4.10 -22.27
C SER A 104 16.00 -5.54 -21.83
N SER A 105 15.12 -6.12 -21.03
CA SER A 105 15.31 -7.44 -20.42
C SER A 105 15.00 -8.60 -21.37
N GLY A 106 14.19 -8.36 -22.41
CA GLY A 106 13.67 -9.41 -23.30
C GLY A 106 12.65 -10.34 -22.64
N LEU A 107 12.23 -10.07 -21.40
CA LEU A 107 11.19 -10.82 -20.73
C LEU A 107 9.83 -10.58 -21.40
N LYS A 108 9.05 -11.65 -21.53
CA LYS A 108 7.69 -11.58 -22.04
C LYS A 108 6.70 -11.59 -20.88
N LEU A 109 5.76 -10.65 -20.92
CA LEU A 109 4.58 -10.69 -20.08
C LEU A 109 3.56 -11.66 -20.69
N ASP A 110 2.80 -12.33 -19.84
CA ASP A 110 1.59 -13.04 -20.26
C ASP A 110 0.58 -12.07 -20.90
N ASP A 111 -0.18 -12.54 -21.89
CA ASP A 111 -1.12 -11.71 -22.67
C ASP A 111 -2.25 -11.11 -21.81
N ARG A 112 -2.52 -11.69 -20.63
CA ARG A 112 -3.51 -11.18 -19.67
C ARG A 112 -2.98 -10.02 -18.83
N ILE A 113 -1.67 -9.72 -18.89
CA ILE A 113 -1.07 -8.62 -18.15
C ILE A 113 -1.26 -7.31 -18.90
N ILE A 114 -2.15 -6.48 -18.38
CA ILE A 114 -2.50 -5.19 -18.95
C ILE A 114 -1.58 -4.13 -18.34
N GLN A 115 -0.69 -3.58 -19.15
CA GLN A 115 0.15 -2.46 -18.75
C GLN A 115 -0.65 -1.15 -18.80
N SER A 116 -0.75 -0.47 -17.67
CA SER A 116 -1.38 0.86 -17.59
C SER A 116 -0.34 1.96 -17.35
N LYS A 117 -0.68 3.18 -17.76
CA LYS A 117 0.02 4.38 -17.30
C LYS A 117 -0.22 4.58 -15.79
N PRO A 118 0.58 5.40 -15.11
CA PRO A 118 0.28 5.79 -13.73
C PRO A 118 -1.16 6.34 -13.63
N LEU A 119 -1.93 5.78 -12.70
CA LEU A 119 -3.35 6.10 -12.50
C LEU A 119 -3.49 7.21 -11.46
N GLY A 120 -4.55 8.02 -11.59
CA GLY A 120 -4.91 9.02 -10.59
C GLY A 120 -5.36 8.36 -9.27
N PHE A 121 -5.22 9.07 -8.16
CA PHE A 121 -5.57 8.56 -6.82
C PHE A 121 -7.00 7.98 -6.73
N ILE A 122 -7.97 8.66 -7.33
CA ILE A 122 -9.39 8.27 -7.28
C ILE A 122 -9.60 6.94 -8.02
N ASP A 123 -9.16 6.86 -9.27
CA ASP A 123 -9.31 5.68 -10.11
C ASP A 123 -8.51 4.49 -9.58
N TYR A 124 -7.31 4.74 -9.06
CA TYR A 124 -6.48 3.70 -8.49
C TYR A 124 -7.14 3.08 -7.25
N ASN A 125 -7.69 3.87 -6.32
CA ASN A 125 -8.43 3.33 -5.18
C ASN A 125 -9.69 2.57 -5.60
N LYS A 126 -10.42 3.05 -6.61
CA LYS A 126 -11.57 2.33 -7.17
C LYS A 126 -11.15 0.95 -7.68
N LEU A 127 -10.03 0.87 -8.41
CA LEU A 127 -9.48 -0.40 -8.88
C LEU A 127 -9.05 -1.31 -7.72
N GLN A 128 -8.35 -0.79 -6.71
CA GLN A 128 -7.93 -1.57 -5.54
C GLN A 128 -9.13 -2.18 -4.79
N MET A 129 -10.18 -1.41 -4.55
CA MET A 129 -11.39 -1.87 -3.85
C MET A 129 -12.10 -3.01 -4.57
N HIS A 130 -12.08 -2.99 -5.91
CA HIS A 130 -12.78 -3.97 -6.74
C HIS A 130 -11.88 -5.08 -7.31
N ALA A 131 -10.57 -5.04 -7.06
CA ALA A 131 -9.67 -6.13 -7.42
C ALA A 131 -9.97 -7.42 -6.63
N LYS A 132 -9.65 -8.57 -7.21
CA LYS A 132 -9.61 -9.87 -6.53
C LYS A 132 -8.60 -9.83 -5.39
N ALA A 133 -7.40 -9.37 -5.69
CA ALA A 133 -6.36 -9.01 -4.73
C ALA A 133 -5.45 -7.94 -5.34
N VAL A 134 -4.83 -7.14 -4.48
CA VAL A 134 -3.82 -6.14 -4.84
C VAL A 134 -2.45 -6.67 -4.42
N LEU A 135 -1.46 -6.61 -5.32
CA LEU A 135 -0.07 -6.92 -4.99
C LEU A 135 0.75 -5.65 -5.14
N SER A 136 1.35 -5.18 -4.05
CA SER A 136 1.98 -3.85 -4.04
C SER A 136 3.27 -3.81 -3.25
N ASP A 137 4.25 -3.06 -3.74
CA ASP A 137 5.43 -2.62 -2.99
C ASP A 137 5.29 -1.20 -2.43
N SER A 138 4.10 -0.59 -2.51
CA SER A 138 3.82 0.71 -1.91
C SER A 138 4.00 0.69 -0.39
N GLY A 139 4.54 1.77 0.18
CA GLY A 139 4.61 1.96 1.63
C GLY A 139 3.23 2.17 2.28
N THR A 140 2.23 2.58 1.50
CA THR A 140 0.86 2.85 1.98
C THR A 140 -0.09 1.67 1.82
N ILE A 141 0.34 0.56 1.19
CA ILE A 141 -0.56 -0.57 0.92
C ILE A 141 -1.21 -1.11 2.19
N SER A 142 -0.46 -1.19 3.29
CA SER A 142 -0.99 -1.65 4.57
C SER A 142 -2.07 -0.71 5.11
N GLU A 143 -1.88 0.61 4.97
CA GLU A 143 -2.86 1.61 5.41
C GLU A 143 -4.11 1.55 4.53
N GLU A 144 -3.95 1.61 3.21
CA GLU A 144 -5.04 1.61 2.23
C GLU A 144 -5.87 0.33 2.29
N ALA A 145 -5.22 -0.84 2.30
CA ALA A 145 -5.90 -2.14 2.36
C ALA A 145 -6.68 -2.30 3.67
N SER A 146 -6.09 -1.88 4.80
CA SER A 146 -6.78 -1.95 6.09
C SER A 146 -7.99 -1.02 6.15
N ILE A 147 -7.84 0.22 5.68
CA ILE A 147 -8.89 1.26 5.78
C ILE A 147 -10.04 0.97 4.82
N LEU A 148 -9.74 0.54 3.59
CA LEU A 148 -10.74 0.28 2.54
C LEU A 148 -11.25 -1.16 2.53
N GLY A 149 -10.64 -2.06 3.30
CA GLY A 149 -11.06 -3.46 3.44
C GLY A 149 -10.84 -4.33 2.20
N PHE A 150 -9.90 -3.97 1.32
CA PHE A 150 -9.56 -4.79 0.16
C PHE A 150 -8.45 -5.80 0.48
N LYS A 151 -8.42 -6.90 -0.27
CA LYS A 151 -7.45 -7.99 -0.11
C LYS A 151 -6.12 -7.59 -0.73
N ALA A 152 -5.03 -7.66 0.05
CA ALA A 152 -3.73 -7.21 -0.43
C ALA A 152 -2.56 -8.08 0.05
N LEU A 153 -1.53 -8.14 -0.81
CA LEU A 153 -0.22 -8.72 -0.53
C LEU A 153 0.85 -7.64 -0.65
N ASN A 154 1.76 -7.62 0.32
CA ASN A 154 2.93 -6.76 0.31
C ASN A 154 4.10 -7.51 -0.34
N LEU A 155 4.60 -6.99 -1.47
CA LEU A 155 5.67 -7.60 -2.27
C LEU A 155 7.08 -7.32 -1.74
N ARG A 156 7.20 -6.68 -0.58
CA ARG A 156 8.50 -6.33 0.02
C ARG A 156 9.05 -7.45 0.88
N GLU A 157 10.36 -7.42 1.10
CA GLU A 157 11.05 -8.32 2.05
C GLU A 157 11.19 -7.71 3.45
N ALA A 158 10.91 -6.41 3.59
CA ALA A 158 10.89 -5.68 4.85
C ALA A 158 9.77 -4.64 4.86
N HIS A 159 9.22 -4.35 6.04
CA HIS A 159 8.14 -3.38 6.24
C HIS A 159 8.45 -2.40 7.38
N GLU A 160 7.94 -1.19 7.25
CA GLU A 160 8.01 -0.09 8.23
C GLU A 160 6.69 0.08 9.01
N ARG A 161 5.70 -0.78 8.74
CA ARG A 161 4.34 -0.74 9.30
C ARG A 161 4.07 -1.95 10.21
N PRO A 162 4.74 -2.07 11.38
CA PRO A 162 4.54 -3.21 12.28
C PRO A 162 3.11 -3.31 12.79
N GLU A 163 2.40 -2.19 12.98
CA GLU A 163 1.00 -2.19 13.41
C GLU A 163 0.06 -2.92 12.42
N ALA A 164 0.43 -3.01 11.13
CA ALA A 164 -0.32 -3.82 10.17
C ALA A 164 -0.09 -5.31 10.35
N MET A 165 1.10 -5.72 10.82
CA MET A 165 1.43 -7.12 11.09
C MET A 165 0.82 -7.61 12.40
N GLU A 166 0.69 -6.74 13.41
CA GLU A 166 -0.02 -7.05 14.66
C GLU A 166 -1.48 -7.47 14.41
N GLU A 167 -2.14 -6.85 13.42
CA GLU A 167 -3.50 -7.22 13.00
C GLU A 167 -3.53 -8.16 11.79
N ALA A 168 -2.37 -8.58 11.28
CA ALA A 168 -2.21 -9.33 10.04
C ALA A 168 -3.03 -8.77 8.86
N SER A 169 -3.17 -7.44 8.79
CA SER A 169 -4.07 -6.76 7.85
C SER A 169 -3.62 -6.88 6.39
N VAL A 170 -2.34 -7.17 6.17
CA VAL A 170 -1.73 -7.56 4.91
C VAL A 170 -0.67 -8.64 5.15
N MET A 171 -0.45 -9.52 4.18
CA MET A 171 0.62 -10.51 4.23
C MET A 171 1.85 -10.04 3.46
N MET A 172 3.01 -10.04 4.10
CA MET A 172 4.30 -9.77 3.45
C MET A 172 4.85 -11.06 2.83
N VAL A 173 4.93 -11.09 1.50
CA VAL A 173 5.25 -12.31 0.72
C VAL A 173 6.52 -12.19 -0.11
N GLY A 174 7.08 -10.98 -0.22
CA GLY A 174 8.19 -10.71 -1.12
C GLY A 174 7.85 -11.03 -2.57
N LEU A 175 8.85 -11.47 -3.32
CA LEU A 175 8.72 -11.93 -4.72
C LEU A 175 8.87 -13.46 -4.85
N ASN A 176 8.48 -14.20 -3.81
CA ASN A 176 8.56 -15.67 -3.83
C ASN A 176 7.24 -16.25 -4.33
N GLU A 177 7.25 -16.78 -5.55
CA GLU A 177 6.09 -17.36 -6.25
C GLU A 177 5.21 -18.27 -5.38
N ASN A 178 5.83 -19.24 -4.71
CA ASN A 178 5.11 -20.16 -3.84
C ASN A 178 4.44 -19.45 -2.64
N ARG A 179 5.08 -18.42 -2.06
CA ARG A 179 4.50 -17.63 -0.96
C ARG A 179 3.37 -16.76 -1.44
N ILE A 180 3.50 -16.17 -2.63
CA ILE A 180 2.44 -15.41 -3.28
C ILE A 180 1.21 -16.31 -3.50
N LEU A 181 1.38 -17.49 -4.11
CA LEU A 181 0.27 -18.42 -4.35
C LEU A 181 -0.37 -18.92 -3.05
N GLN A 182 0.43 -19.24 -2.03
CA GLN A 182 -0.08 -19.61 -0.71
C GLN A 182 -0.92 -18.49 -0.10
N ALA A 183 -0.42 -17.25 -0.13
CA ALA A 183 -1.13 -16.11 0.44
C ALA A 183 -2.37 -15.74 -0.37
N LEU A 184 -2.35 -15.82 -1.70
CA LEU A 184 -3.54 -15.66 -2.54
C LEU A 184 -4.61 -16.69 -2.17
N LYS A 185 -4.22 -17.94 -1.88
CA LYS A 185 -5.17 -18.96 -1.40
C LYS A 185 -5.77 -18.62 -0.04
N VAL A 186 -4.98 -18.06 0.88
CA VAL A 186 -5.49 -17.56 2.17
C VAL A 186 -6.44 -16.38 1.97
N LEU A 187 -6.13 -15.46 1.05
CA LEU A 187 -7.01 -14.33 0.74
C LEU A 187 -8.38 -14.77 0.19
N GLU A 188 -8.50 -15.95 -0.43
CA GLU A 188 -9.80 -16.48 -0.87
C GLU A 188 -10.76 -16.73 0.29
N THR A 189 -10.25 -17.09 1.48
CA THR A 189 -11.09 -17.33 2.67
C THR A 189 -11.35 -16.05 3.49
N GLN A 190 -10.65 -14.95 3.19
CA GLN A 190 -10.85 -13.68 3.88
C GLN A 190 -12.22 -13.08 3.55
N THR A 191 -12.94 -12.72 4.61
CA THR A 191 -14.21 -11.97 4.59
C THR A 191 -14.00 -10.57 5.17
N THR A 192 -15.03 -9.74 5.14
CA THR A 192 -15.00 -8.38 5.72
C THR A 192 -14.82 -8.36 7.23
N GLU A 193 -15.09 -9.47 7.92
CA GLU A 193 -14.99 -9.58 9.39
C GLU A 193 -13.71 -10.29 9.85
N THR A 194 -12.90 -10.79 8.92
CA THR A 194 -11.73 -11.63 9.25
C THR A 194 -10.64 -10.85 9.98
N LEU A 195 -10.45 -9.57 9.64
CA LEU A 195 -9.32 -8.76 10.10
C LEU A 195 -9.83 -7.50 10.79
N ARG A 196 -9.10 -7.05 11.81
CA ARG A 196 -9.37 -5.78 12.47
C ARG A 196 -8.55 -4.67 11.79
N LEU A 197 -9.15 -3.49 11.69
CA LEU A 197 -8.44 -2.27 11.28
C LEU A 197 -7.47 -1.88 12.41
N PRO A 198 -6.15 -1.72 12.14
CA PRO A 198 -5.23 -1.15 13.11
C PRO A 198 -5.74 0.18 13.65
N SER A 199 -5.84 0.31 14.97
CA SER A 199 -6.46 1.48 15.62
C SER A 199 -5.76 2.78 15.25
N ASP A 200 -4.44 2.74 15.05
CA ASP A 200 -3.62 3.89 14.68
C ASP A 200 -3.86 4.36 13.23
N TYR A 201 -4.54 3.55 12.41
CA TYR A 201 -4.98 3.93 11.08
C TYR A 201 -6.35 4.61 11.08
N ASN A 202 -7.15 4.46 12.14
CA ASN A 202 -8.53 4.95 12.19
C ASN A 202 -8.64 6.39 12.76
N MET A 203 -7.93 7.36 12.15
CA MET A 203 -7.91 8.75 12.63
C MET A 203 -8.61 9.71 11.65
N PRO A 204 -9.77 10.31 12.02
CA PRO A 204 -10.56 11.17 11.12
C PRO A 204 -10.15 12.64 11.11
N ASN A 205 -9.22 13.07 11.97
CA ASN A 205 -8.94 14.48 12.25
C ASN A 205 -7.45 14.82 12.31
N VAL A 206 -6.62 14.13 11.53
CA VAL A 206 -5.16 14.31 11.58
C VAL A 206 -4.77 15.73 11.17
N SER A 207 -5.42 16.31 10.16
CA SER A 207 -5.15 17.68 9.72
C SER A 207 -5.33 18.71 10.86
N GLU A 208 -6.47 18.67 11.53
CA GLU A 208 -6.81 19.52 12.67
C GLU A 208 -5.87 19.29 13.86
N LYS A 209 -5.55 18.02 14.14
CA LYS A 209 -4.61 17.63 15.20
C LYS A 209 -3.22 18.21 14.95
N VAL A 210 -2.71 18.14 13.73
CA VAL A 210 -1.39 18.69 13.34
C VAL A 210 -1.38 20.22 13.50
N LEU A 211 -2.42 20.92 13.04
CA LEU A 211 -2.52 22.37 13.20
C LEU A 211 -2.45 22.78 14.68
N ARG A 212 -3.24 22.12 15.54
CA ARG A 212 -3.23 22.37 17.00
C ARG A 212 -1.87 22.11 17.62
N ILE A 213 -1.18 21.05 17.21
CA ILE A 213 0.17 20.73 17.69
C ILE A 213 1.15 21.84 17.31
N ILE A 214 1.17 22.27 16.04
CA ILE A 214 2.08 23.32 15.56
C ILE A 214 1.88 24.59 16.40
N ILE A 215 0.63 25.04 16.56
CA ILE A 215 0.30 26.22 17.38
C ILE A 215 0.79 26.03 18.82
N SER A 216 0.52 24.87 19.44
CA SER A 216 0.86 24.61 20.84
C SER A 216 2.37 24.51 21.08
N TYR A 217 3.13 24.00 20.12
CA TYR A 217 4.57 23.68 20.31
C TYR A 217 5.51 24.77 19.80
N THR A 218 5.04 25.76 19.04
CA THR A 218 5.91 26.81 18.47
C THR A 218 6.71 27.53 19.56
N ASP A 219 6.04 28.09 20.57
CA ASP A 219 6.73 28.82 21.65
C ASP A 219 7.42 27.88 22.64
N TYR A 220 6.88 26.67 22.83
CA TYR A 220 7.52 25.64 23.65
C TYR A 220 8.91 25.26 23.09
N VAL A 221 9.01 25.05 21.78
CA VAL A 221 10.27 24.71 21.10
C VAL A 221 11.22 25.91 21.10
N ASN A 222 10.74 27.13 20.84
CA ASN A 222 11.55 28.34 20.94
C ASN A 222 12.23 28.45 22.31
N ARG A 223 11.47 28.23 23.38
CA ARG A 223 11.99 28.30 24.76
C ARG A 223 12.90 27.13 25.13
N THR A 224 12.51 25.88 24.81
CA THR A 224 13.17 24.67 25.34
C THR A 224 14.28 24.09 24.45
N VAL A 225 14.38 24.54 23.19
CA VAL A 225 15.40 24.10 22.24
C VAL A 225 16.33 25.25 21.88
N TRP A 226 15.76 26.41 21.57
CA TRP A 226 16.52 27.53 21.00
C TRP A 226 16.88 28.62 22.00
N SER A 227 16.34 28.57 23.23
CA SER A 227 16.49 29.63 24.24
C SER A 227 16.17 31.03 23.69
N LYS A 228 15.15 31.09 22.82
CA LYS A 228 14.60 32.33 22.26
C LYS A 228 13.43 32.84 23.09
#